data_AF-A0A7G6XTF5-F1
#
_entry.id   AF-A0A7G6XTF5-F1
#
_cell.length_a   1.000
_cell.length_b   1.000
_cell.length_c   1.000
_cell.angle_alpha   90.00
_cell.angle_beta   90.00
_cell.angle_gamma   90.00
#
_symmetry.space_group_name_H-M   'P 1'
#
loop_
_entity.id
_entity.type
_entity.pdbx_description
1 polymer ?
#
loop_
_entity_poly.entity_id
_entity_poly.type
_entity_poly.pdbx_seq_one_letter_code
_entity_poly.pdbx_strand_id
1 'polypeptide(L)'
;MIGNRITHRTADGVRVPGTWRHAFICNGGSYFLTDLFIYADGLVDCWELVTLDEFEQKLRCGWVATSLPDGGRASAHDLASWTFGEPFTWLTPDLLLAEVRDTVDELNGRPDSTARCLAAVDVFMADRTEGSRAAALAAYLAVPETVRHYALGDMDRKDRPLKALVAGPGGRIPDERGETVTEEEYEAAVAYFEDRAQWLAKAPSRVPADGPAESFAPAVKIYHSYPQRALEDPGKQALRNDYPAPIAIGDVTYASVAHAYWARSVAEPEARTAVVAAESGAKARTVAAAAPRRDGWEQVRTAVMARLLRAKYEQHPDLAAVLLATGDAALLYDDADSGFWGENGGRGRNWTGRLLELVRAELLAAQTLDD
;
A
#
# COMPACT_ATOMS: atom_id res chain seq x y z
N MET A 1 -14.12 -6.95 3.41
CA MET A 1 -13.01 -6.27 2.70
C MET A 1 -12.43 -5.23 3.64
N ILE A 2 -11.39 -5.56 4.39
CA ILE A 2 -10.61 -4.58 5.15
C ILE A 2 -10.03 -3.62 4.12
N GLY A 3 -10.64 -2.44 3.95
CA GLY A 3 -10.00 -1.35 3.20
C GLY A 3 -8.62 -1.09 3.80
N ASN A 4 -7.67 -0.61 3.00
CA ASN A 4 -6.24 -0.35 3.29
C ASN A 4 -5.90 0.53 4.54
N ARG A 5 -6.61 0.36 5.65
CA ARG A 5 -6.57 1.12 6.89
C ARG A 5 -5.67 0.39 7.87
N ILE A 6 -4.37 0.46 7.63
CA ILE A 6 -3.38 -0.19 8.49
C ILE A 6 -3.09 0.74 9.69
N THR A 7 -3.14 0.18 10.89
CA THR A 7 -2.65 0.83 12.11
C THR A 7 -1.71 -0.12 12.87
N HIS A 8 -1.18 0.34 14.00
CA HIS A 8 -0.46 -0.52 14.93
C HIS A 8 -0.52 0.06 16.34
N ARG A 9 -0.34 -0.79 17.34
CA ARG A 9 -0.02 -0.39 18.72
C ARG A 9 1.37 -0.89 19.10
N THR A 10 1.99 -0.26 20.09
CA THR A 10 3.24 -0.75 20.67
C THR A 10 2.94 -1.34 22.04
N ALA A 11 3.31 -2.60 22.23
CA ALA A 11 3.19 -3.32 23.51
C ALA A 11 4.56 -3.91 23.85
N ASP A 12 5.12 -3.55 24.99
CA ASP A 12 6.44 -4.02 25.46
C ASP A 12 7.57 -3.88 24.41
N GLY A 13 7.52 -2.80 23.62
CA GLY A 13 8.49 -2.53 22.55
C GLY A 13 8.26 -3.31 21.25
N VAL A 14 7.25 -4.19 21.21
CA VAL A 14 6.83 -4.93 20.02
C VAL A 14 5.69 -4.19 19.32
N ARG A 15 5.80 -4.07 18.00
CA ARG A 15 4.73 -3.53 17.16
C ARG A 15 3.69 -4.62 16.91
N VAL A 16 2.46 -4.37 17.37
CA VAL A 16 1.31 -5.23 17.08
C VAL A 16 0.52 -4.63 15.91
N PRO A 17 0.36 -5.35 14.79
CA PRO A 17 -0.46 -4.91 13.67
C PRO A 17 -1.91 -4.70 14.09
N GLY A 18 -2.58 -3.75 13.45
CA GLY A 18 -4.01 -3.54 13.63
C GLY A 18 -4.66 -2.89 12.42
N THR A 19 -5.97 -2.76 12.51
CA THR A 19 -6.82 -2.03 11.57
C THR A 19 -7.86 -1.24 12.35
N TRP A 20 -8.71 -0.49 11.64
CA TRP A 20 -9.79 0.24 12.28
C TRP A 20 -10.99 0.43 11.36
N ARG A 21 -12.16 0.61 11.96
CA ARG A 21 -13.44 0.89 11.29
C ARG A 21 -14.23 1.94 12.07
N HIS A 22 -15.16 2.62 11.41
CA HIS A 22 -16.06 3.52 12.14
C HIS A 22 -17.09 2.74 12.95
N ALA A 23 -17.42 3.25 14.13
CA ALA A 23 -18.49 2.78 15.00
C ALA A 23 -19.13 3.96 15.74
N PHE A 24 -20.29 3.72 16.35
CA PHE A 24 -20.87 4.65 17.31
C PHE A 24 -20.65 4.15 18.73
N ILE A 25 -20.15 5.02 19.61
CA ILE A 25 -20.16 4.80 21.05
C ILE A 25 -21.37 5.50 21.65
N CYS A 26 -22.19 4.79 22.43
CA CYS A 26 -23.26 5.38 23.22
C CYS A 26 -22.76 5.64 24.64
N ASN A 27 -22.62 6.92 24.98
CA ASN A 27 -22.25 7.34 26.33
C ASN A 27 -23.25 8.38 26.83
N GLY A 28 -23.88 8.11 27.98
CA GLY A 28 -24.86 9.01 28.59
C GLY A 28 -26.07 9.33 27.69
N GLY A 29 -26.46 8.41 26.80
CA GLY A 29 -27.57 8.59 25.85
C GLY A 29 -27.24 9.46 24.63
N SER A 30 -25.97 9.86 24.46
CA SER A 30 -25.47 10.51 23.25
C SER A 30 -24.58 9.54 22.46
N TYR A 31 -24.60 9.66 21.14
CA TYR A 31 -23.86 8.80 20.22
C TYR A 31 -22.65 9.54 19.65
N PHE A 32 -21.51 8.86 19.61
CA PHE A 32 -20.24 9.43 19.17
C PHE A 32 -19.70 8.60 18.02
N LEU A 33 -19.68 9.18 16.81
CA LEU A 33 -18.99 8.59 15.68
C LEU A 33 -17.50 8.60 15.98
N THR A 34 -16.89 7.42 16.04
CA THR A 34 -15.49 7.24 16.40
C THR A 34 -14.87 6.09 15.61
N ASP A 35 -13.57 5.90 15.78
CA ASP A 35 -12.82 4.80 15.18
C ASP A 35 -12.65 3.69 16.20
N LEU A 36 -13.16 2.50 15.84
CA LEU A 36 -12.94 1.25 16.55
C LEU A 36 -11.65 0.63 16.03
N PHE A 37 -10.60 0.57 16.86
CA PHE A 37 -9.34 -0.07 16.48
C PHE A 37 -9.36 -1.54 16.89
N ILE A 38 -8.83 -2.41 16.02
CA ILE A 38 -8.80 -3.87 16.20
C ILE A 38 -7.36 -4.33 15.99
N TYR A 39 -6.82 -5.09 16.93
CA TYR A 39 -5.41 -5.50 16.93
C TYR A 39 -5.24 -7.01 16.80
N ALA A 40 -4.09 -7.44 16.26
CA ALA A 40 -3.79 -8.85 16.01
C ALA A 40 -3.78 -9.71 17.29
N ASP A 41 -3.52 -9.11 18.45
CA ASP A 41 -3.54 -9.80 19.74
C ASP A 41 -4.95 -9.98 20.33
N GLY A 42 -6.00 -9.58 19.62
CA GLY A 42 -7.38 -9.69 20.06
C GLY A 42 -7.83 -8.57 20.99
N LEU A 43 -7.07 -7.48 21.11
CA LEU A 43 -7.56 -6.28 21.77
C LEU A 43 -8.32 -5.38 20.79
N VAL A 44 -9.32 -4.70 21.32
CA VAL A 44 -10.17 -3.74 20.60
C VAL A 44 -10.19 -2.44 21.39
N ASP A 45 -9.97 -1.31 20.72
CA ASP A 45 -10.09 0.01 21.35
C ASP A 45 -11.43 0.64 20.96
N CYS A 46 -12.31 0.80 21.94
CA CYS A 46 -13.62 1.43 21.82
C CYS A 46 -13.80 2.56 22.85
N TRP A 47 -12.84 3.50 22.90
CA TRP A 47 -12.56 4.49 23.99
C TRP A 47 -11.88 3.91 25.23
N GLU A 48 -11.61 2.63 25.18
CA GLU A 48 -10.92 1.83 26.19
C GLU A 48 -10.39 0.61 25.47
N LEU A 49 -9.16 0.20 25.80
CA LEU A 49 -8.57 -1.01 25.25
C LEU A 49 -9.10 -2.22 26.02
N VAL A 50 -9.88 -3.06 25.35
CA VAL A 50 -10.60 -4.20 25.93
C VAL A 50 -10.29 -5.50 25.19
N THR A 51 -10.45 -6.63 25.88
CA THR A 51 -10.42 -7.97 25.28
C THR A 51 -11.66 -8.24 24.42
N LEU A 52 -11.65 -9.27 23.58
CA LEU A 52 -12.84 -9.67 22.81
C LEU A 52 -14.06 -10.00 23.69
N ASP A 53 -13.86 -10.62 24.85
CA ASP A 53 -14.95 -10.97 25.78
C ASP A 53 -15.57 -9.72 26.43
N GLU A 54 -14.74 -8.73 26.76
CA GLU A 54 -15.19 -7.44 27.27
C GLU A 54 -15.84 -6.61 26.14
N PHE A 55 -15.30 -6.67 24.93
CA PHE A 55 -15.91 -6.04 23.75
C PHE A 55 -17.30 -6.62 23.46
N GLU A 56 -17.47 -7.94 23.56
CA GLU A 56 -18.78 -8.60 23.46
C GLU A 56 -19.76 -8.07 24.53
N GLN A 57 -19.29 -7.84 25.76
CA GLN A 57 -20.12 -7.21 26.80
C GLN A 57 -20.47 -5.76 26.47
N LYS A 58 -19.53 -4.97 25.93
CA LYS A 58 -19.75 -3.57 25.50
C LYS A 58 -20.76 -3.50 24.35
N LEU A 59 -20.77 -4.48 23.44
CA LEU A 59 -21.80 -4.61 22.41
C LEU A 59 -23.17 -4.93 23.02
N ARG A 60 -23.23 -5.90 23.95
CA ARG A 60 -24.49 -6.31 24.61
C ARG A 60 -25.13 -5.21 25.44
N CYS A 61 -24.33 -4.39 26.13
CA CYS A 61 -24.85 -3.28 26.93
C CYS A 61 -25.15 -2.02 26.09
N GLY A 62 -24.88 -2.05 24.79
CA GLY A 62 -25.11 -0.94 23.87
C GLY A 62 -24.06 0.17 23.94
N TRP A 63 -22.95 -0.02 24.66
CA TRP A 63 -21.81 0.92 24.66
C TRP A 63 -21.26 1.10 23.26
N VAL A 64 -20.99 0.00 22.56
CA VAL A 64 -20.74 0.02 21.11
C VAL A 64 -22.09 -0.15 20.43
N ALA A 65 -22.63 0.94 19.92
CA ALA A 65 -23.99 1.01 19.43
C ALA A 65 -24.10 0.45 18.01
N THR A 66 -24.85 -0.64 17.87
CA THR A 66 -25.31 -1.16 16.57
C THR A 66 -26.79 -0.86 16.32
N SER A 67 -27.48 -0.23 17.28
CA SER A 67 -28.85 0.27 17.15
C SER A 67 -28.87 1.75 17.48
N LEU A 68 -29.50 2.55 16.63
CA LEU A 68 -29.53 4.00 16.73
C LEU A 68 -31.00 4.45 16.78
N PRO A 69 -31.44 5.17 17.81
CA PRO A 69 -32.82 5.63 17.92
C PRO A 69 -33.06 6.88 17.07
N ASP A 70 -34.26 6.97 16.48
CA ASP A 70 -34.75 8.21 15.88
C ASP A 70 -34.76 9.34 16.92
N GLY A 71 -34.32 10.54 16.53
CA GLY A 71 -34.13 11.65 17.47
C GLY A 71 -32.90 11.53 18.38
N GLY A 72 -32.10 10.48 18.28
CA GLY A 72 -30.85 10.31 19.03
C GLY A 72 -29.82 11.38 18.69
N ARG A 73 -29.18 11.98 19.70
CA ARG A 73 -28.15 12.99 19.50
C ARG A 73 -26.82 12.34 19.16
N ALA A 74 -26.22 12.73 18.04
CA ALA A 74 -24.95 12.22 17.56
C ALA A 74 -23.90 13.33 17.42
N SER A 75 -22.62 12.96 17.51
CA SER A 75 -21.52 13.87 17.24
C SER A 75 -20.30 13.15 16.66
N ALA A 76 -19.50 13.90 15.91
CA ALA A 76 -18.15 13.55 15.51
C ALA A 76 -17.23 14.60 16.14
N HIS A 77 -16.26 14.15 16.95
CA HIS A 77 -15.42 15.03 17.77
C HIS A 77 -14.72 16.10 16.92
N ASP A 78 -14.74 17.36 17.39
CA ASP A 78 -14.20 18.55 16.71
C ASP A 78 -14.67 18.79 15.27
N LEU A 79 -15.73 18.10 14.83
CA LEU A 79 -16.24 18.17 13.47
C LEU A 79 -17.68 18.67 13.43
N ALA A 80 -18.62 17.94 14.05
CA ALA A 80 -20.05 18.26 13.97
C ALA A 80 -20.88 17.57 15.05
N SER A 81 -22.07 18.10 15.30
CA SER A 81 -23.13 17.42 16.05
C SER A 81 -24.44 17.45 15.26
N TRP A 82 -25.23 16.39 15.34
CA TRP A 82 -26.51 16.27 14.63
C TRP A 82 -27.48 15.40 15.43
N THR A 83 -28.69 15.25 14.90
CA THR A 83 -29.72 14.35 15.43
C THR A 83 -30.04 13.33 14.35
N PHE A 84 -30.18 12.05 14.72
CA PHE A 84 -30.61 11.02 13.79
C PHE A 84 -32.05 11.28 13.34
N GLY A 85 -32.30 11.13 12.04
CA GLY A 85 -33.65 11.05 11.46
C GLY A 85 -33.77 9.74 10.72
N GLU A 86 -34.74 8.90 11.11
CA GLU A 86 -35.01 7.57 10.54
C GLU A 86 -33.74 6.71 10.32
N PRO A 87 -32.88 6.53 11.35
CA PRO A 87 -31.63 5.80 11.19
C PRO A 87 -31.88 4.32 10.84
N PHE A 88 -31.04 3.79 9.93
CA PHE A 88 -31.04 2.38 9.57
C PHE A 88 -29.65 1.77 9.76
N THR A 89 -29.59 0.59 10.38
CA THR A 89 -28.36 -0.15 10.66
C THR A 89 -28.49 -1.59 10.17
N TRP A 90 -27.52 -2.08 9.41
CA TRP A 90 -27.43 -3.49 9.00
C TRP A 90 -26.57 -4.34 9.93
N LEU A 91 -25.88 -3.72 10.90
CA LEU A 91 -25.08 -4.44 11.89
C LEU A 91 -25.92 -4.79 13.11
N THR A 92 -25.74 -6.00 13.61
CA THR A 92 -26.17 -6.43 14.95
C THR A 92 -24.94 -6.62 15.85
N PRO A 93 -25.12 -6.72 17.18
CA PRO A 93 -24.02 -7.03 18.09
C PRO A 93 -23.25 -8.29 17.67
N ASP A 94 -23.97 -9.36 17.32
CA ASP A 94 -23.37 -10.65 16.94
C ASP A 94 -22.62 -10.56 15.60
N LEU A 95 -23.18 -9.85 14.61
CA LEU A 95 -22.52 -9.64 13.31
C LEU A 95 -21.24 -8.83 13.45
N LEU A 96 -21.28 -7.73 14.22
CA LEU A 96 -20.10 -6.90 14.44
C LEU A 96 -19.02 -7.67 15.20
N LEU A 97 -19.39 -8.47 16.21
CA LEU A 97 -18.44 -9.33 16.91
C LEU A 97 -17.80 -10.37 15.99
N ALA A 98 -18.59 -11.00 15.13
CA ALA A 98 -18.09 -11.98 14.17
C ALA A 98 -17.12 -11.35 13.16
N GLU A 99 -17.44 -10.17 12.62
CA GLU A 99 -16.54 -9.41 11.75
C GLU A 99 -15.23 -8.99 12.46
N VAL A 100 -15.30 -8.63 13.74
CA VAL A 100 -14.11 -8.30 14.54
C VAL A 100 -13.24 -9.54 14.75
N ARG A 101 -13.83 -10.71 15.01
CA ARG A 101 -13.09 -11.98 15.13
C ARG A 101 -12.41 -12.37 13.82
N ASP A 102 -13.11 -12.24 12.70
CA ASP A 102 -12.52 -12.45 11.37
C ASP A 102 -11.38 -11.47 11.10
N THR A 103 -11.54 -10.20 11.48
CA THR A 103 -10.46 -9.20 11.38
C THR A 103 -9.21 -9.61 12.17
N VAL A 104 -9.38 -10.16 13.37
CA VAL A 104 -8.27 -10.70 14.17
C VAL A 104 -7.62 -11.89 13.47
N ASP A 105 -8.39 -12.80 12.86
CA ASP A 105 -7.85 -13.91 12.07
C ASP A 105 -7.02 -13.40 10.88
N GLU A 106 -7.55 -12.46 10.10
CA GLU A 106 -6.86 -11.83 8.96
C GLU A 106 -5.53 -11.20 9.38
N LEU A 107 -5.52 -10.42 10.48
CA LEU A 107 -4.32 -9.78 11.00
C LEU A 107 -3.24 -10.79 11.45
N ASN A 108 -3.63 -12.02 11.77
CA ASN A 108 -2.71 -13.11 12.12
C ASN A 108 -2.38 -14.04 10.94
N GLY A 109 -2.87 -13.74 9.73
CA GLY A 109 -2.70 -14.61 8.56
C GLY A 109 -3.45 -15.94 8.69
N ARG A 110 -4.46 -16.03 9.56
CA ARG A 110 -5.37 -17.17 9.66
C ARG A 110 -6.55 -16.96 8.71
N PRO A 111 -7.19 -18.04 8.21
CA PRO A 111 -8.35 -17.91 7.35
C PRO A 111 -9.53 -17.33 8.14
N ASP A 112 -10.11 -16.24 7.64
CA ASP A 112 -11.38 -15.68 8.12
C ASP A 112 -12.58 -16.60 7.78
N SER A 113 -13.79 -16.22 8.18
CA SER A 113 -15.01 -17.00 7.89
C SER A 113 -15.25 -17.22 6.40
N THR A 114 -14.94 -16.24 5.55
CA THR A 114 -15.11 -16.35 4.09
C THR A 114 -14.14 -17.35 3.51
N ALA A 115 -12.86 -17.28 3.88
CA ALA A 115 -11.83 -18.23 3.47
C ALA A 115 -12.15 -19.65 3.95
N ARG A 116 -12.66 -19.82 5.18
CA ARG A 116 -13.13 -21.12 5.69
C ARG A 116 -14.33 -21.64 4.89
N CYS A 117 -15.28 -20.77 4.52
CA CYS A 117 -16.41 -21.13 3.66
C CYS A 117 -15.94 -21.61 2.27
N LEU A 118 -15.03 -20.87 1.63
CA LEU A 118 -14.53 -21.24 0.30
C LEU A 118 -13.72 -22.54 0.35
N ALA A 119 -12.96 -22.79 1.42
CA ALA A 119 -12.29 -24.07 1.61
C ALA A 119 -13.28 -25.24 1.76
N ALA A 120 -14.40 -25.04 2.46
CA ALA A 120 -15.46 -26.06 2.54
C ALA A 120 -16.13 -26.30 1.19
N VAL A 121 -16.30 -25.24 0.37
CA VAL A 121 -16.78 -25.35 -1.00
C VAL A 121 -15.79 -26.15 -1.87
N ASP A 122 -14.48 -25.91 -1.74
CA ASP A 122 -13.47 -26.67 -2.49
C ASP A 122 -13.54 -28.17 -2.15
N VAL A 123 -13.74 -28.52 -0.88
CA VAL A 123 -13.97 -29.92 -0.45
C VAL A 123 -15.23 -30.48 -1.10
N PHE A 124 -16.34 -29.73 -1.07
CA PHE A 124 -17.58 -30.14 -1.73
C PHE A 124 -17.41 -30.32 -3.24
N MET A 125 -16.73 -29.41 -3.93
CA MET A 125 -16.49 -29.50 -5.37
C MET A 125 -15.64 -30.73 -5.74
N ALA A 126 -14.77 -31.19 -4.84
CA ALA A 126 -13.91 -32.34 -5.04
C ALA A 126 -14.63 -33.69 -4.88
N ASP A 127 -15.49 -33.85 -3.86
CA ASP A 127 -16.12 -35.13 -3.54
C ASP A 127 -17.61 -35.23 -3.94
N ARG A 128 -18.28 -34.08 -4.16
CA ARG A 128 -19.69 -33.92 -4.53
C ARG A 128 -20.67 -34.66 -3.61
N THR A 129 -20.32 -34.83 -2.33
CA THR A 129 -21.21 -35.52 -1.37
C THR A 129 -22.20 -34.57 -0.69
N GLU A 130 -23.35 -35.09 -0.25
CA GLU A 130 -24.30 -34.32 0.53
C GLU A 130 -23.72 -33.86 1.88
N GLY A 131 -22.83 -34.66 2.47
CA GLY A 131 -22.16 -34.33 3.73
C GLY A 131 -21.23 -33.11 3.61
N SER A 132 -20.41 -33.06 2.56
CA SER A 132 -19.54 -31.91 2.29
C SER A 132 -20.34 -30.68 1.82
N ARG A 133 -21.44 -30.87 1.09
CA ARG A 133 -22.38 -29.78 0.75
C ARG A 133 -22.99 -29.15 2.00
N ALA A 134 -23.48 -29.97 2.92
CA ALA A 134 -24.04 -29.50 4.19
C ALA A 134 -22.99 -28.77 5.03
N ALA A 135 -21.73 -29.24 5.02
CA ALA A 135 -20.62 -28.55 5.67
C ALA A 135 -20.32 -27.19 5.00
N ALA A 136 -20.35 -27.11 3.67
CA ALA A 136 -20.20 -25.86 2.93
C ALA A 136 -21.35 -24.88 3.20
N LEU A 137 -22.59 -25.36 3.28
CA LEU A 137 -23.76 -24.57 3.68
C LEU A 137 -23.61 -24.03 5.10
N ALA A 138 -23.21 -24.87 6.05
CA ALA A 138 -22.97 -24.45 7.43
C ALA A 138 -21.87 -23.38 7.51
N ALA A 139 -20.78 -23.55 6.75
CA ALA A 139 -19.71 -22.57 6.69
C ALA A 139 -20.16 -21.25 6.05
N TYR A 140 -20.98 -21.31 4.99
CA TYR A 140 -21.59 -20.13 4.35
C TYR A 140 -22.48 -19.35 5.32
N LEU A 141 -23.33 -20.05 6.09
CA LEU A 141 -24.19 -19.42 7.10
C LEU A 141 -23.40 -18.86 8.28
N ALA A 142 -22.20 -19.36 8.55
CA ALA A 142 -21.30 -18.83 9.57
C ALA A 142 -20.58 -17.54 9.13
N VAL A 143 -20.52 -17.23 7.83
CA VAL A 143 -20.02 -15.94 7.34
C VAL A 143 -21.01 -14.84 7.75
N PRO A 144 -20.55 -13.73 8.36
CA PRO A 144 -21.44 -12.62 8.72
C PRO A 144 -22.21 -12.12 7.50
N GLU A 145 -23.52 -11.95 7.64
CA GLU A 145 -24.44 -11.59 6.53
C GLU A 145 -23.97 -10.34 5.76
N THR A 146 -23.47 -9.36 6.49
CA THR A 146 -22.91 -8.09 6.01
C THR A 146 -21.74 -8.22 5.05
N VAL A 147 -20.98 -9.33 5.10
CA VAL A 147 -19.82 -9.58 4.22
C VAL A 147 -20.06 -10.74 3.26
N ARG A 148 -21.02 -11.61 3.56
CA ARG A 148 -21.38 -12.81 2.79
C ARG A 148 -21.65 -12.52 1.32
N HIS A 149 -22.36 -11.42 1.04
CA HIS A 149 -22.66 -10.95 -0.31
C HIS A 149 -21.42 -10.73 -1.20
N TYR A 150 -20.26 -10.51 -0.58
CA TYR A 150 -18.99 -10.27 -1.27
C TYR A 150 -18.01 -11.44 -1.19
N ALA A 151 -18.43 -12.60 -0.66
CA ALA A 151 -17.57 -13.75 -0.40
C ALA A 151 -16.77 -14.23 -1.62
N LEU A 152 -17.31 -14.08 -2.83
CA LEU A 152 -16.65 -14.49 -4.07
C LEU A 152 -15.74 -13.42 -4.68
N GLY A 153 -15.80 -12.16 -4.22
CA GLY A 153 -15.11 -11.03 -4.86
C GLY A 153 -15.63 -10.65 -6.25
N ASP A 154 -16.64 -11.36 -6.76
CA ASP A 154 -17.30 -11.13 -8.04
C ASP A 154 -18.37 -10.04 -7.88
N MET A 155 -18.17 -8.87 -8.51
CA MET A 155 -19.09 -7.76 -8.35
C MET A 155 -20.38 -7.89 -9.16
N ASP A 156 -20.37 -8.72 -10.20
CA ASP A 156 -21.50 -8.91 -11.12
C ASP A 156 -22.45 -9.97 -10.58
N ARG A 157 -21.89 -11.10 -10.12
CA ARG A 157 -22.66 -12.25 -9.62
C ARG A 157 -22.79 -12.30 -8.10
N LYS A 158 -21.94 -11.55 -7.38
CA LYS A 158 -21.95 -11.49 -5.91
C LYS A 158 -21.81 -12.89 -5.31
N ASP A 159 -22.60 -13.24 -4.31
CA ASP A 159 -22.64 -14.56 -3.71
C ASP A 159 -23.73 -15.48 -4.29
N ARG A 160 -24.43 -15.08 -5.35
CA ARG A 160 -25.50 -15.90 -5.96
C ARG A 160 -25.03 -17.29 -6.38
N PRO A 161 -23.89 -17.46 -7.07
CA PRO A 161 -23.39 -18.80 -7.40
C PRO A 161 -23.09 -19.61 -6.14
N LEU A 162 -22.53 -18.98 -5.11
CA LEU A 162 -22.23 -19.65 -3.83
C LEU A 162 -23.51 -20.12 -3.15
N LYS A 163 -24.54 -19.26 -3.05
CA LYS A 163 -25.86 -19.61 -2.51
C LYS A 163 -26.50 -20.80 -3.22
N ALA A 164 -26.56 -20.75 -4.55
CA ALA A 164 -27.15 -21.82 -5.35
C ALA A 164 -26.40 -23.15 -5.16
N LEU A 165 -25.06 -23.10 -5.14
CA LEU A 165 -24.22 -24.27 -4.93
C LEU A 165 -24.46 -24.94 -3.58
N VAL A 166 -24.44 -24.16 -2.48
CA VAL A 166 -24.58 -24.72 -1.13
C VAL A 166 -26.01 -25.16 -0.82
N ALA A 167 -27.01 -24.47 -1.38
CA ALA A 167 -28.42 -24.82 -1.23
C ALA A 167 -28.79 -26.11 -1.95
N GLY A 168 -28.17 -26.39 -3.11
CA GLY A 168 -28.41 -27.58 -3.91
C GLY A 168 -29.80 -27.60 -4.59
N PRO A 169 -30.04 -28.53 -5.53
CA PRO A 169 -31.28 -28.56 -6.31
C PRO A 169 -32.50 -28.80 -5.43
N GLY A 170 -33.54 -27.97 -5.61
CA GLY A 170 -34.75 -27.95 -4.78
C GLY A 170 -34.54 -27.44 -3.35
N GLY A 171 -33.31 -27.10 -2.96
CA GLY A 171 -32.99 -26.50 -1.68
C GLY A 171 -33.41 -25.04 -1.62
N ARG A 172 -33.73 -24.55 -0.42
CA ARG A 172 -34.07 -23.14 -0.22
C ARG A 172 -32.82 -22.29 -0.32
N ILE A 173 -32.92 -21.19 -1.07
CA ILE A 173 -31.84 -20.21 -1.14
C ILE A 173 -31.70 -19.53 0.24
N PRO A 174 -30.51 -19.53 0.85
CA PRO A 174 -30.27 -18.80 2.08
C PRO A 174 -30.62 -17.31 1.94
N ASP A 175 -31.27 -16.77 2.96
CA ASP A 175 -31.65 -15.37 3.09
C ASP A 175 -32.68 -14.86 2.06
N GLU A 176 -33.28 -15.74 1.24
CA GLU A 176 -34.30 -15.40 0.24
C GLU A 176 -35.64 -16.08 0.55
N ARG A 177 -36.73 -15.32 0.49
CA ARG A 177 -38.05 -15.79 0.95
C ARG A 177 -38.73 -16.65 -0.11
N GLY A 178 -38.61 -17.97 0.03
CA GLY A 178 -39.47 -18.94 -0.62
C GLY A 178 -39.03 -19.39 -2.01
N GLU A 179 -37.86 -18.96 -2.46
CA GLU A 179 -37.25 -19.43 -3.71
C GLU A 179 -36.41 -20.69 -3.45
N THR A 180 -36.60 -21.68 -4.32
CA THR A 180 -35.81 -22.92 -4.34
C THR A 180 -34.91 -22.91 -5.55
N VAL A 181 -33.68 -23.38 -5.38
CA VAL A 181 -32.73 -23.49 -6.49
C VAL A 181 -33.24 -24.49 -7.51
N THR A 182 -33.36 -24.05 -8.75
CA THR A 182 -33.66 -24.91 -9.90
C THR A 182 -32.43 -25.73 -10.30
N GLU A 183 -32.65 -26.84 -11.03
CA GLU A 183 -31.54 -27.66 -11.55
C GLU A 183 -30.58 -26.82 -12.42
N GLU A 184 -31.13 -25.92 -13.24
CA GLU A 184 -30.36 -25.04 -14.12
C GLU A 184 -29.48 -24.06 -13.34
N GLU A 185 -30.01 -23.45 -12.27
CA GLU A 185 -29.23 -22.56 -11.40
C GLU A 185 -28.12 -23.30 -10.65
N TYR A 186 -28.41 -24.52 -10.20
CA TYR A 186 -27.41 -25.37 -9.55
C TYR A 186 -26.28 -25.73 -10.52
N GLU A 187 -26.59 -26.21 -11.72
CA GLU A 187 -25.60 -26.53 -12.75
C GLU A 187 -24.78 -25.30 -13.17
N ALA A 188 -25.42 -24.13 -13.29
CA ALA A 188 -24.71 -22.87 -13.56
C ALA A 188 -23.74 -22.48 -12.42
N ALA A 189 -24.12 -22.75 -11.18
CA ALA A 189 -23.25 -22.55 -10.02
C ALA A 189 -22.07 -23.53 -10.02
N VAL A 190 -22.31 -24.81 -10.35
CA VAL A 190 -21.25 -25.81 -10.52
C VAL A 190 -20.25 -25.36 -11.57
N ALA A 191 -20.72 -24.99 -12.77
CA ALA A 191 -19.88 -24.48 -13.84
C ALA A 191 -19.07 -23.23 -13.42
N TYR A 192 -19.70 -22.31 -12.68
CA TYR A 192 -19.01 -21.13 -12.15
C TYR A 192 -17.79 -21.48 -11.28
N PHE A 193 -17.93 -22.43 -10.35
CA PHE A 193 -16.82 -22.82 -9.47
C PHE A 193 -15.75 -23.64 -10.19
N GLU A 194 -16.11 -24.42 -11.21
CA GLU A 194 -15.14 -25.11 -12.09
C GLU A 194 -14.34 -24.10 -12.92
N ASP A 195 -14.99 -23.13 -13.53
CA ASP A 195 -14.33 -22.03 -14.26
C ASP A 195 -13.43 -21.22 -13.34
N ARG A 196 -13.90 -20.92 -12.13
CA ARG A 196 -13.11 -20.24 -11.09
C ARG A 196 -11.86 -21.06 -10.71
N ALA A 197 -12.00 -22.37 -10.52
CA ALA A 197 -10.88 -23.24 -10.21
C ALA A 197 -9.85 -23.29 -11.36
N GLN A 198 -10.31 -23.41 -12.61
CA GLN A 198 -9.44 -23.33 -13.79
C GLN A 198 -8.75 -21.97 -13.89
N TRP A 199 -9.47 -20.89 -13.60
CA TRP A 199 -8.94 -19.53 -13.63
C TRP A 199 -7.85 -19.34 -12.56
N LEU A 200 -8.05 -19.86 -11.35
CA LEU A 200 -7.06 -19.84 -10.27
C LEU A 200 -5.84 -20.71 -10.59
N ALA A 201 -6.03 -21.91 -11.16
CA ALA A 201 -4.94 -22.80 -11.56
C ALA A 201 -4.04 -22.19 -12.65
N LYS A 202 -4.59 -21.31 -13.50
CA LYS A 202 -3.84 -20.56 -14.52
C LYS A 202 -3.18 -19.30 -13.97
N ALA A 203 -3.49 -18.86 -12.74
CA ALA A 203 -2.94 -17.62 -12.19
C ALA A 203 -1.40 -17.58 -12.14
N PRO A 204 -0.67 -18.66 -11.76
CA PRO A 204 0.80 -18.67 -11.78
C PRO A 204 1.40 -18.51 -13.19
N SER A 205 0.66 -18.87 -14.25
CA SER A 205 1.09 -18.72 -15.65
C SER A 205 0.71 -17.39 -16.29
N ARG A 206 -0.02 -16.51 -15.57
CA ARG A 206 -0.34 -15.17 -16.07
C ARG A 206 0.86 -14.27 -15.89
N VAL A 207 1.71 -14.26 -16.90
CA VAL A 207 2.72 -13.21 -17.05
C VAL A 207 1.98 -11.98 -17.62
N PRO A 208 2.10 -10.80 -16.98
CA PRO A 208 1.65 -9.56 -17.60
C PRO A 208 2.20 -9.43 -19.02
N ALA A 209 1.44 -8.83 -19.93
CA ALA A 209 1.92 -8.59 -21.30
C ALA A 209 3.20 -7.73 -21.32
N ASP A 210 3.38 -6.92 -20.29
CA ASP A 210 4.57 -6.14 -20.00
C ASP A 210 4.74 -6.08 -18.47
N GLY A 211 5.95 -6.36 -17.99
CA GLY A 211 6.27 -6.54 -16.58
C GLY A 211 7.35 -7.61 -16.37
N PRO A 212 8.11 -7.55 -15.26
CA PRO A 212 9.22 -8.46 -15.05
C PRO A 212 8.71 -9.90 -14.82
N ALA A 213 9.40 -10.87 -15.42
CA ALA A 213 9.08 -12.30 -15.24
C ALA A 213 9.35 -12.78 -13.80
N GLU A 214 10.28 -12.12 -13.10
CA GLU A 214 10.57 -12.31 -11.69
C GLU A 214 10.25 -11.03 -10.91
N SER A 215 9.64 -11.17 -9.73
CA SER A 215 8.95 -10.04 -9.10
C SER A 215 9.87 -8.88 -8.71
N PHE A 216 11.15 -9.11 -8.34
CA PHE A 216 12.05 -8.03 -7.87
C PHE A 216 13.54 -8.39 -7.94
N ALA A 217 14.34 -7.62 -8.67
CA ALA A 217 15.79 -7.55 -8.42
C ALA A 217 16.05 -6.86 -7.06
N PRO A 218 17.03 -7.35 -6.26
CA PRO A 218 17.30 -6.79 -4.94
C PRO A 218 17.74 -5.32 -5.05
N ALA A 219 17.08 -4.45 -4.28
CA ALA A 219 17.33 -3.01 -4.34
C ALA A 219 18.80 -2.66 -4.06
N VAL A 220 19.35 -1.75 -4.83
CA VAL A 220 20.69 -1.21 -4.64
C VAL A 220 20.61 0.05 -3.80
N LYS A 221 21.02 -0.06 -2.53
CA LYS A 221 21.15 1.09 -1.64
C LYS A 221 22.43 1.89 -1.92
N ILE A 222 22.28 3.18 -2.17
CA ILE A 222 23.33 4.19 -2.37
C ILE A 222 23.42 5.02 -1.09
N TYR A 223 24.30 4.59 -0.19
CA TYR A 223 24.52 5.26 1.09
C TYR A 223 25.08 6.66 0.90
N HIS A 224 24.84 7.49 1.92
CA HIS A 224 25.47 8.79 2.02
C HIS A 224 26.98 8.66 2.17
N SER A 225 27.74 9.36 1.35
CA SER A 225 29.22 9.31 1.32
C SER A 225 29.79 10.62 0.79
N TYR A 226 30.98 11.00 1.25
CA TYR A 226 31.66 12.26 0.87
C TYR A 226 33.03 12.02 0.23
N PRO A 227 33.10 11.42 -0.97
CA PRO A 227 34.38 11.25 -1.66
C PRO A 227 34.94 12.63 -2.06
N GLN A 228 36.12 12.98 -1.54
CA GLN A 228 36.78 14.26 -1.86
C GLN A 228 37.61 14.21 -3.14
N ARG A 229 37.88 13.00 -3.67
CA ARG A 229 38.65 12.77 -4.90
C ARG A 229 38.06 11.61 -5.69
N ALA A 230 38.31 11.58 -6.99
CA ALA A 230 37.95 10.45 -7.83
C ALA A 230 38.73 9.20 -7.39
N LEU A 231 38.07 8.05 -7.46
CA LEU A 231 38.61 6.74 -7.12
C LEU A 231 38.79 5.92 -8.40
N GLU A 232 39.76 5.01 -8.42
CA GLU A 232 39.98 4.09 -9.56
C GLU A 232 38.82 3.10 -9.71
N ASP A 233 38.29 2.60 -8.60
CA ASP A 233 37.07 1.78 -8.55
C ASP A 233 36.08 2.40 -7.55
N PRO A 234 35.24 3.35 -8.00
CA PRO A 234 34.32 4.06 -7.11
C PRO A 234 33.13 3.21 -6.64
N GLY A 235 32.84 2.07 -7.27
CA GLY A 235 31.64 1.28 -7.03
C GLY A 235 30.39 2.16 -6.93
N LYS A 236 29.52 1.91 -5.94
CA LYS A 236 28.28 2.69 -5.74
C LYS A 236 28.50 4.19 -5.47
N GLN A 237 29.70 4.61 -5.06
CA GLN A 237 29.99 6.04 -4.87
C GLN A 237 29.96 6.80 -6.20
N ALA A 238 30.20 6.12 -7.33
CA ALA A 238 30.04 6.67 -8.67
C ALA A 238 28.65 7.25 -8.89
N LEU A 239 27.62 6.72 -8.22
CA LEU A 239 26.23 7.10 -8.42
C LEU A 239 25.82 8.36 -7.65
N ARG A 240 26.72 8.90 -6.82
CA ARG A 240 26.47 10.05 -5.97
C ARG A 240 26.51 11.36 -6.75
N ASN A 241 25.62 12.29 -6.40
CA ASN A 241 25.59 13.63 -7.01
C ASN A 241 26.83 14.45 -6.65
N ASP A 242 27.41 14.22 -5.48
CA ASP A 242 28.60 14.88 -4.98
C ASP A 242 29.90 14.16 -5.34
N TYR A 243 29.85 13.02 -6.02
CA TYR A 243 31.04 12.36 -6.55
C TYR A 243 31.82 13.31 -7.49
N PRO A 244 33.14 13.47 -7.32
CA PRO A 244 33.96 14.42 -8.06
C PRO A 244 34.22 13.96 -9.50
N ALA A 245 33.17 14.03 -10.32
CA ALA A 245 33.18 13.81 -11.76
C ALA A 245 32.90 15.16 -12.45
N PRO A 246 33.94 15.84 -12.99
CA PRO A 246 33.75 17.15 -13.61
C PRO A 246 32.81 17.09 -14.80
N ILE A 247 31.78 17.95 -14.82
CA ILE A 247 30.81 18.01 -15.93
C ILE A 247 30.82 19.38 -16.59
N ALA A 248 30.93 19.39 -17.92
CA ALA A 248 30.81 20.58 -18.73
C ALA A 248 29.33 20.85 -19.05
N ILE A 249 28.83 22.04 -18.72
CA ILE A 249 27.46 22.47 -19.04
C ILE A 249 27.50 23.88 -19.64
N GLY A 250 27.42 23.96 -20.98
CA GLY A 250 27.75 25.17 -21.71
C GLY A 250 29.25 25.46 -21.56
N ASP A 251 29.61 26.71 -21.32
CA ASP A 251 31.02 27.13 -21.20
C ASP A 251 31.61 26.94 -19.79
N VAL A 252 30.86 26.35 -18.85
CA VAL A 252 31.27 26.19 -17.45
C VAL A 252 31.45 24.71 -17.12
N THR A 253 32.61 24.39 -16.54
CA THR A 253 32.88 23.07 -15.96
C THR A 253 32.65 23.11 -14.45
N TYR A 254 31.83 22.19 -13.95
CA TYR A 254 31.52 22.05 -12.54
C TYR A 254 32.20 20.80 -11.99
N ALA A 255 32.76 20.87 -10.77
CA ALA A 255 33.49 19.74 -10.18
C ALA A 255 32.61 18.49 -9.92
N SER A 256 31.29 18.66 -9.80
CA SER A 256 30.33 17.56 -9.73
C SER A 256 28.90 18.03 -10.07
N VAL A 257 27.97 17.06 -10.19
CA VAL A 257 26.53 17.34 -10.35
C VAL A 257 26.00 18.22 -9.22
N ALA A 258 26.44 18.00 -7.99
CA ALA A 258 26.05 18.83 -6.84
C ALA A 258 26.44 20.30 -7.04
N HIS A 259 27.65 20.59 -7.51
CA HIS A 259 28.09 21.96 -7.80
C HIS A 259 27.22 22.60 -8.88
N ALA A 260 26.97 21.90 -9.98
CA ALA A 260 26.13 22.40 -11.07
C ALA A 260 24.67 22.65 -10.64
N TYR A 261 24.11 21.75 -9.84
CA TYR A 261 22.75 21.87 -9.32
C TYR A 261 22.62 23.09 -8.39
N TRP A 262 23.50 23.21 -7.41
CA TRP A 262 23.45 24.32 -6.45
C TRP A 262 23.78 25.66 -7.10
N ALA A 263 24.70 25.73 -8.08
CA ALA A 263 24.97 26.98 -8.79
C ALA A 263 23.76 27.43 -9.62
N ARG A 264 23.00 26.51 -10.21
CA ARG A 264 21.77 26.83 -10.97
C ARG A 264 20.59 27.23 -10.08
N SER A 265 20.63 26.85 -8.80
CA SER A 265 19.56 27.08 -7.84
C SER A 265 19.50 28.50 -7.26
N VAL A 266 20.56 29.29 -7.42
CA VAL A 266 20.65 30.65 -6.86
C VAL A 266 20.38 31.73 -7.91
N ALA A 267 19.78 32.85 -7.49
CA ALA A 267 19.44 33.97 -8.36
C ALA A 267 20.68 34.82 -8.73
N GLU A 268 21.53 35.09 -7.74
CA GLU A 268 22.60 36.08 -7.83
C GLU A 268 23.89 35.55 -8.48
N PRO A 269 24.52 36.28 -9.43
CA PRO A 269 25.75 35.84 -10.09
C PRO A 269 26.93 35.58 -9.14
N GLU A 270 27.12 36.43 -8.12
CA GLU A 270 28.21 36.27 -7.15
C GLU A 270 28.05 34.98 -6.33
N ALA A 271 26.83 34.69 -5.90
CA ALA A 271 26.51 33.42 -5.24
C ALA A 271 26.78 32.22 -6.17
N ARG A 272 26.48 32.31 -7.48
CA ARG A 272 26.81 31.24 -8.43
C ARG A 272 28.31 30.98 -8.47
N THR A 273 29.12 32.02 -8.60
CA THR A 273 30.59 31.90 -8.63
C THR A 273 31.12 31.29 -7.34
N ALA A 274 30.60 31.71 -6.19
CA ALA A 274 30.99 31.16 -4.89
C ALA A 274 30.60 29.66 -4.74
N VAL A 275 29.45 29.27 -5.27
CA VAL A 275 29.02 27.86 -5.27
C VAL A 275 29.88 27.02 -6.21
N VAL A 276 30.24 27.53 -7.39
CA VAL A 276 31.12 26.86 -8.35
C VAL A 276 32.52 26.65 -7.76
N ALA A 277 33.04 27.63 -7.02
CA ALA A 277 34.37 27.59 -6.41
C ALA A 277 34.42 26.80 -5.08
N ALA A 278 33.31 26.22 -4.63
CA ALA A 278 33.27 25.50 -3.36
C ALA A 278 34.15 24.23 -3.40
N GLU A 279 34.78 23.90 -2.27
CA GLU A 279 35.70 22.76 -2.15
C GLU A 279 35.00 21.39 -2.23
N SER A 280 33.68 21.34 -2.03
CA SER A 280 32.91 20.11 -2.05
C SER A 280 31.43 20.38 -2.36
N GLY A 281 30.71 19.35 -2.81
CA GLY A 281 29.26 19.44 -3.04
C GLY A 281 28.47 19.82 -1.77
N ALA A 282 28.93 19.37 -0.60
CA ALA A 282 28.36 19.76 0.68
C ALA A 282 28.56 21.27 0.96
N LYS A 283 29.75 21.81 0.68
CA LYS A 283 30.00 23.25 0.83
C LYS A 283 29.24 24.07 -0.21
N ALA A 284 29.15 23.60 -1.45
CA ALA A 284 28.34 24.18 -2.52
C ALA A 284 26.87 24.34 -2.08
N ARG A 285 26.32 23.30 -1.43
CA ARG A 285 24.98 23.35 -0.82
C ARG A 285 24.88 24.43 0.24
N THR A 286 25.80 24.46 1.21
CA THR A 286 25.78 25.44 2.31
C THR A 286 25.84 26.87 1.77
N VAL A 287 26.73 27.14 0.82
CA VAL A 287 26.85 28.47 0.19
C VAL A 287 25.57 28.83 -0.55
N ALA A 288 25.02 27.90 -1.34
CA ALA A 288 23.78 28.14 -2.05
C ALA A 288 22.60 28.38 -1.11
N ALA A 289 22.53 27.68 0.03
CA ALA A 289 21.45 27.81 1.00
C ALA A 289 21.42 29.18 1.70
N ALA A 290 22.56 29.86 1.77
CA ALA A 290 22.65 31.23 2.29
C ALA A 290 22.24 32.30 1.26
N ALA A 291 22.04 31.94 -0.01
CA ALA A 291 21.71 32.88 -1.09
C ALA A 291 20.24 32.77 -1.53
N PRO A 292 19.65 33.86 -2.07
CA PRO A 292 18.30 33.83 -2.62
C PRO A 292 18.15 32.77 -3.72
N ARG A 293 17.05 32.02 -3.65
CA ARG A 293 16.69 31.01 -4.66
C ARG A 293 16.27 31.67 -5.95
N ARG A 294 16.55 31.02 -7.08
CA ARG A 294 16.00 31.40 -8.38
C ARG A 294 14.48 31.23 -8.37
N ASP A 295 13.76 32.18 -8.95
CA ASP A 295 12.31 32.07 -9.14
C ASP A 295 11.92 30.80 -9.91
N GLY A 296 10.87 30.13 -9.43
CA GLY A 296 10.38 28.88 -10.02
C GLY A 296 11.30 27.67 -9.81
N TRP A 297 12.30 27.75 -8.93
CA TRP A 297 13.27 26.66 -8.74
C TRP A 297 12.62 25.33 -8.38
N GLU A 298 11.61 25.35 -7.51
CA GLU A 298 10.96 24.12 -7.04
C GLU A 298 10.28 23.34 -8.16
N GLN A 299 9.75 24.05 -9.15
CA GLN A 299 9.05 23.49 -10.31
C GLN A 299 10.04 22.88 -11.32
N VAL A 300 11.26 23.41 -11.41
CA VAL A 300 12.25 22.98 -12.42
C VAL A 300 13.34 22.07 -11.85
N ARG A 301 13.50 21.96 -10.52
CA ARG A 301 14.64 21.29 -9.88
C ARG A 301 14.86 19.84 -10.31
N THR A 302 13.79 19.07 -10.53
CA THR A 302 13.87 17.67 -10.99
C THR A 302 14.36 17.57 -12.43
N ALA A 303 13.85 18.42 -13.32
CA ALA A 303 14.31 18.50 -14.70
C ALA A 303 15.77 18.95 -14.79
N VAL A 304 16.19 19.90 -13.94
CA VAL A 304 17.59 20.32 -13.85
C VAL A 304 18.46 19.17 -13.38
N MET A 305 18.09 18.46 -12.30
CA MET A 305 18.84 17.30 -11.81
C MET A 305 18.94 16.21 -12.87
N ALA A 306 17.84 15.86 -13.54
CA ALA A 306 17.82 14.86 -14.61
C ALA A 306 18.82 15.21 -15.73
N ARG A 307 18.82 16.47 -16.19
CA ARG A 307 19.76 16.95 -17.21
C ARG A 307 21.22 16.85 -16.76
N LEU A 308 21.51 17.15 -15.49
CA LEU A 308 22.88 17.07 -14.96
C LEU A 308 23.34 15.62 -14.80
N LEU A 309 22.45 14.72 -14.40
CA LEU A 309 22.73 13.28 -14.34
C LEU A 309 23.02 12.72 -15.73
N ARG A 310 22.21 13.06 -16.74
CA ARG A 310 22.49 12.70 -18.15
C ARG A 310 23.87 13.15 -18.57
N ALA A 311 24.19 14.44 -18.38
CA ALA A 311 25.49 14.98 -18.73
C ALA A 311 26.65 14.26 -18.02
N LYS A 312 26.47 13.88 -16.74
CA LYS A 312 27.47 13.11 -16.01
C LYS A 312 27.74 11.76 -16.67
N TYR A 313 26.70 10.96 -16.92
CA TYR A 313 26.94 9.61 -17.46
C TYR A 313 27.27 9.61 -18.95
N GLU A 314 26.86 10.62 -19.71
CA GLU A 314 27.30 10.82 -21.09
C GLU A 314 28.80 11.19 -21.18
N GLN A 315 29.28 12.06 -20.28
CA GLN A 315 30.68 12.51 -20.27
C GLN A 315 31.63 11.55 -19.54
N HIS A 316 31.11 10.61 -18.74
CA HIS A 316 31.90 9.65 -17.95
C HIS A 316 31.41 8.20 -18.19
N PRO A 317 31.84 7.56 -19.30
CA PRO A 317 31.39 6.22 -19.68
C PRO A 317 31.71 5.12 -18.65
N ASP A 318 32.80 5.28 -17.89
CA ASP A 318 33.17 4.42 -16.78
C ASP A 318 32.12 4.45 -15.66
N LEU A 319 31.61 5.63 -15.31
CA LEU A 319 30.53 5.77 -14.32
C LEU A 319 29.18 5.30 -14.88
N ALA A 320 28.95 5.47 -16.19
CA ALA A 320 27.76 4.96 -16.87
C ALA A 320 27.71 3.42 -16.80
N ALA A 321 28.85 2.75 -16.97
CA ALA A 321 28.95 1.30 -16.81
C ALA A 321 28.55 0.84 -15.40
N VAL A 322 28.93 1.60 -14.35
CA VAL A 322 28.49 1.32 -12.98
C VAL A 322 26.98 1.45 -12.81
N LEU A 323 26.36 2.47 -13.43
CA LEU A 323 24.92 2.66 -13.39
C LEU A 323 24.20 1.53 -14.15
N LEU A 324 24.66 1.16 -15.34
CA LEU A 324 24.08 0.07 -16.14
C LEU A 324 24.21 -1.29 -15.44
N ALA A 325 25.31 -1.54 -14.74
CA ALA A 325 25.53 -2.76 -13.96
C ALA A 325 24.51 -2.98 -12.83
N THR A 326 23.71 -1.97 -12.48
CA THR A 326 22.61 -2.12 -11.51
C THR A 326 21.37 -2.83 -12.09
N GLY A 327 21.34 -3.14 -13.39
CA GLY A 327 20.27 -3.90 -14.03
C GLY A 327 18.93 -3.18 -13.96
N ASP A 328 17.88 -3.89 -13.57
CA ASP A 328 16.53 -3.37 -13.31
C ASP A 328 16.26 -3.09 -11.82
N ALA A 329 17.28 -3.22 -10.95
CA ALA A 329 17.12 -3.02 -9.52
C ALA A 329 16.69 -1.60 -9.18
N ALA A 330 15.82 -1.47 -8.16
CA ALA A 330 15.46 -0.18 -7.58
C ALA A 330 16.68 0.48 -6.91
N LEU A 331 16.89 1.77 -7.15
CA LEU A 331 18.00 2.54 -6.59
C LEU A 331 17.51 3.36 -5.41
N LEU A 332 17.93 2.99 -4.20
CA LEU A 332 17.54 3.70 -2.97
C LEU A 332 18.64 4.69 -2.59
N TYR A 333 18.40 5.98 -2.79
CA TYR A 333 19.39 7.02 -2.56
C TYR A 333 19.24 7.65 -1.17
N ASP A 334 20.27 7.66 -0.33
CA ASP A 334 20.23 8.37 0.96
C ASP A 334 20.64 9.84 0.80
N ASP A 335 19.81 10.76 1.33
CA ASP A 335 20.12 12.18 1.50
C ASP A 335 19.55 12.62 2.86
N ALA A 336 20.38 12.51 3.90
CA ALA A 336 19.98 12.78 5.29
C ALA A 336 19.37 14.17 5.49
N ASP A 337 19.72 15.12 4.62
CA ASP A 337 19.29 16.51 4.71
C ASP A 337 18.11 16.81 3.76
N SER A 338 17.58 15.82 3.02
CA SER A 338 16.45 16.02 2.11
C SER A 338 15.56 14.78 1.98
N GLY A 339 14.38 14.82 2.61
CA GLY A 339 13.32 13.85 2.34
C GLY A 339 12.72 13.97 0.93
N PHE A 340 13.02 15.02 0.16
CA PHE A 340 12.62 15.11 -1.24
C PHE A 340 13.56 14.29 -2.15
N TRP A 341 14.88 14.45 -2.00
CA TRP A 341 15.85 13.78 -2.85
C TRP A 341 16.14 12.33 -2.43
N GLY A 342 16.20 12.07 -1.11
CA GLY A 342 16.54 10.77 -0.56
C GLY A 342 15.35 9.86 -0.21
N GLU A 343 15.64 8.59 0.03
CA GLU A 343 14.75 7.53 0.51
C GLU A 343 14.69 7.50 2.04
N ASN A 344 15.85 7.65 2.70
CA ASN A 344 15.99 7.90 4.14
C ASN A 344 15.23 6.91 5.05
N GLY A 345 15.29 5.61 4.75
CA GLY A 345 14.63 4.56 5.54
C GLY A 345 13.11 4.57 5.41
N GLY A 346 12.61 4.77 4.19
CA GLY A 346 11.21 4.74 3.81
C GLY A 346 10.44 6.04 4.05
N ARG A 347 11.11 7.10 4.51
CA ARG A 347 10.46 8.38 4.87
C ARG A 347 10.55 9.45 3.78
N GLY A 348 11.46 9.28 2.84
CA GLY A 348 11.71 10.22 1.75
C GLY A 348 11.14 9.77 0.40
N ARG A 349 11.12 10.68 -0.56
CA ARG A 349 10.51 10.49 -1.89
C ARG A 349 11.45 9.82 -2.90
N ASN A 350 12.74 9.69 -2.58
CA ASN A 350 13.76 9.04 -3.40
C ASN A 350 13.84 9.58 -4.85
N TRP A 351 13.69 10.89 -5.05
CA TRP A 351 13.73 11.46 -6.41
C TRP A 351 15.06 11.22 -7.11
N THR A 352 16.19 11.22 -6.39
CA THR A 352 17.49 10.97 -7.02
C THR A 352 17.60 9.53 -7.51
N GLY A 353 17.16 8.55 -6.72
CA GLY A 353 17.11 7.15 -7.14
C GLY A 353 16.30 6.94 -8.42
N ARG A 354 15.07 7.50 -8.46
CA ARG A 354 14.19 7.43 -9.64
C ARG A 354 14.79 8.10 -10.88
N LEU A 355 15.48 9.23 -10.71
CA LEU A 355 16.13 9.89 -11.84
C LEU A 355 17.34 9.10 -12.34
N LEU A 356 18.08 8.41 -11.46
CA LEU A 356 19.14 7.50 -11.87
C LEU A 356 18.59 6.30 -12.65
N GLU A 357 17.46 5.72 -12.21
CA GLU A 357 16.76 4.65 -12.94
C GLU A 357 16.31 5.11 -14.33
N LEU A 358 15.76 6.33 -14.45
CA LEU A 358 15.39 6.92 -15.73
C LEU A 358 16.61 7.09 -16.64
N VAL A 359 17.70 7.69 -16.14
CA VAL A 359 18.91 7.89 -16.93
C VAL A 359 19.56 6.57 -17.33
N ARG A 360 19.52 5.55 -16.46
CA ARG A 360 19.94 4.18 -16.79
C ARG A 360 19.14 3.61 -17.96
N ALA A 361 17.81 3.75 -17.93
CA ALA A 361 16.94 3.29 -19.00
C ALA A 361 17.20 4.03 -20.33
N GLU A 362 17.42 5.35 -20.27
CA GLU A 362 17.77 6.16 -21.45
C GLU A 362 19.12 5.73 -22.06
N LEU A 363 20.14 5.48 -21.23
CA LEU A 363 21.44 4.99 -21.68
C LEU A 363 21.33 3.61 -22.33
N LEU A 364 20.54 2.70 -21.75
CA LEU A 364 20.32 1.38 -22.32
C LEU A 364 19.56 1.48 -23.66
N ALA A 365 18.51 2.30 -23.72
CA ALA A 365 17.74 2.51 -24.95
C ALA A 365 18.63 3.03 -26.09
N ALA A 366 19.49 4.01 -25.83
CA ALA A 366 20.44 4.53 -26.81
C ALA A 366 21.48 3.48 -27.27
N GLN A 367 21.78 2.46 -26.45
CA GLN A 367 22.66 1.35 -26.83
C GLN A 367 21.94 0.26 -27.62
N THR A 368 20.63 0.09 -27.45
CA THR A 368 19.88 -1.05 -28.00
C THR A 368 18.95 -0.70 -29.16
N LEU A 369 18.53 0.56 -29.31
CA LEU A 369 17.54 1.00 -30.30
C LEU A 369 18.12 1.88 -31.41
N ASP A 370 19.35 2.37 -31.25
CA ASP A 370 20.05 3.17 -32.26
C ASP A 370 21.02 2.31 -33.12
N ASP A 371 21.04 0.99 -32.92
CA ASP A 371 21.55 -0.06 -33.83
C ASP A 371 20.42 -0.57 -34.74
#